data_AF-A0A0G4GDU6-F1
#
_entry.id   AF-A0A0G4GDU6-F1
#
_cell.length_a   1.000
_cell.length_b   1.000
_cell.length_c   1.000
_cell.angle_alpha   90.00
_cell.angle_beta   90.00
_cell.angle_gamma   90.00
#
_symmetry.space_group_name_H-M   'P 1'
#
loop_
_entity.id
_entity.type
_entity.pdbx_description
1 polymer ?
#
loop_
_entity_poly.entity_id
_entity_poly.type
_entity_poly.pdbx_seq_one_letter_code
_entity_poly.pdbx_strand_id
1 'polypeptide(L)'
;MEAEEEDEPVFCWHKDSQPFVLVCMISDVPAGARGGETAVKHADSTVLRLTFPAAGYAYLLQGSAIDHAALPARNFQRVTMITSYVPAETSMAEWTDLRLASLYSDRRELGDEFLLYRARRLQERLDRALSVHGCGDVEGALREMRKLREEVLHVERNLSYLQ
;
A
#
# COMPACT_ATOMS: atom_id res chain seq x y z
N MET A 1 -38.40 -2.89 13.26
CA MET A 1 -37.18 -2.49 12.53
C MET A 1 -36.04 -2.66 13.50
N GLU A 2 -35.28 -3.73 13.38
CA GLU A 2 -34.01 -3.87 14.09
C GLU A 2 -33.13 -2.71 13.61
N ALA A 3 -32.53 -1.97 14.55
CA ALA A 3 -31.56 -0.94 14.20
C ALA A 3 -30.46 -1.60 13.36
N GLU A 4 -30.12 -1.03 12.21
CA GLU A 4 -28.94 -1.43 11.46
C GLU A 4 -27.76 -1.29 12.42
N GLU A 5 -27.26 -2.44 12.87
CA GLU A 5 -26.10 -2.55 13.75
C GLU A 5 -24.98 -1.72 13.12
N GLU A 6 -24.53 -0.64 13.77
CA GLU A 6 -23.57 0.29 13.19
C GLU A 6 -22.38 -0.49 12.59
N ASP A 7 -22.12 -0.28 11.29
CA ASP A 7 -20.98 -0.88 10.57
C ASP A 7 -19.70 -0.10 10.89
N GLU A 8 -19.40 0.08 12.18
CA GLU A 8 -18.15 0.69 12.61
C GLU A 8 -16.99 -0.20 12.13
N PRO A 9 -16.06 0.32 11.32
CA PRO A 9 -14.99 -0.50 10.78
C PRO A 9 -14.08 -1.05 11.87
N VAL A 10 -13.73 -2.34 11.78
CA VAL A 10 -12.69 -2.94 12.63
C VAL A 10 -11.31 -2.39 12.30
N PHE A 11 -11.13 -1.91 11.07
CA PHE A 11 -10.00 -1.10 10.68
C PHE A 11 -10.52 0.09 9.87
N CYS A 12 -10.37 1.28 10.47
CA CYS A 12 -10.91 2.54 9.98
C CYS A 12 -10.44 2.87 8.56
N TRP A 13 -11.12 3.81 7.90
CA TRP A 13 -10.76 4.28 6.57
C TRP A 13 -9.29 4.72 6.47
N HIS A 14 -8.54 4.11 5.56
CA HIS A 14 -7.12 4.36 5.36
C HIS A 14 -6.70 4.04 3.92
N LYS A 15 -5.43 4.33 3.63
CA LYS A 15 -4.67 3.82 2.49
C LYS A 15 -3.52 3.00 3.04
N ASP A 16 -3.19 1.91 2.36
CA ASP A 16 -2.05 1.09 2.75
C ASP A 16 -0.74 1.83 2.53
N SER A 17 0.29 1.35 3.23
CA SER A 17 1.65 1.84 3.05
C SER A 17 2.20 1.54 1.66
N GLN A 18 1.91 0.38 1.06
CA GLN A 18 2.49 -0.04 -0.23
C GLN A 18 1.53 0.15 -1.41
N PRO A 19 2.04 0.30 -2.66
CA PRO A 19 1.21 0.58 -3.83
C PRO A 19 0.20 -0.50 -4.18
N PHE A 20 0.56 -1.77 -3.99
CA PHE A 20 -0.29 -2.91 -4.33
C PHE A 20 -0.38 -3.85 -3.14
N VAL A 21 -1.57 -4.36 -2.85
CA VAL A 21 -1.78 -5.36 -1.81
C VAL A 21 -2.69 -6.47 -2.31
N LEU A 22 -2.30 -7.71 -2.06
CA LEU A 22 -3.16 -8.88 -2.24
C LEU A 22 -3.75 -9.26 -0.89
N VAL A 23 -5.07 -9.16 -0.76
CA VAL A 23 -5.78 -9.57 0.44
C VAL A 23 -6.40 -10.93 0.17
N CYS A 24 -5.96 -11.94 0.89
CA CYS A 24 -6.40 -13.32 0.77
C CYS A 24 -7.21 -13.73 2.01
N MET A 25 -8.39 -14.31 1.78
CA MET A 25 -9.17 -14.93 2.84
C MET A 25 -8.59 -16.28 3.19
N ILE A 26 -8.20 -16.49 4.45
CA ILE A 26 -7.59 -17.76 4.89
C ILE A 26 -8.43 -18.53 5.89
N SER A 27 -9.49 -17.93 6.45
CA SER A 27 -10.48 -18.65 7.25
C SER A 27 -11.68 -19.09 6.41
N ASP A 28 -12.41 -20.09 6.91
CA ASP A 28 -13.64 -20.56 6.27
C ASP A 28 -14.73 -19.48 6.30
N VAL A 29 -15.48 -19.38 5.19
CA VAL A 29 -16.67 -18.52 5.07
C VAL A 29 -17.90 -19.42 5.11
N PRO A 30 -18.62 -19.52 6.25
CA PRO A 30 -19.78 -20.40 6.36
C PRO A 30 -20.95 -19.90 5.51
N ALA A 31 -21.85 -20.81 5.15
CA ALA A 31 -23.11 -20.44 4.52
C ALA A 31 -23.89 -19.47 5.41
N GLY A 32 -24.36 -18.35 4.83
CA GLY A 32 -25.03 -17.29 5.59
C GLY A 32 -24.08 -16.40 6.40
N ALA A 33 -22.78 -16.36 6.08
CA ALA A 33 -21.87 -15.36 6.62
C ALA A 33 -22.39 -13.93 6.38
N ARG A 34 -22.30 -13.09 7.41
CA ARG A 34 -22.71 -11.67 7.39
C ARG A 34 -21.56 -10.79 7.84
N GLY A 35 -21.38 -9.66 7.16
CA GLY A 35 -20.30 -8.73 7.44
C GLY A 35 -18.95 -9.22 6.92
N GLY A 36 -17.87 -8.62 7.42
CA GLY A 36 -16.50 -8.99 7.06
C GLY A 36 -16.07 -8.49 5.67
N GLU A 37 -16.82 -7.56 5.08
CA GLU A 37 -16.50 -6.98 3.81
C GLU A 37 -15.31 -6.01 3.92
N THR A 38 -14.67 -5.77 2.79
CA THR A 38 -13.76 -4.63 2.63
C THR A 38 -14.50 -3.54 1.89
N ALA A 39 -14.79 -2.45 2.59
CA ALA A 39 -15.42 -1.27 2.03
C ALA A 39 -14.36 -0.47 1.27
N VAL A 40 -14.61 -0.18 0.01
CA VAL A 40 -13.72 0.54 -0.90
C VAL A 40 -14.43 1.79 -1.39
N LYS A 41 -13.83 2.96 -1.19
CA LYS A 41 -14.40 4.23 -1.62
C LYS A 41 -13.94 4.57 -3.03
N HIS A 42 -14.91 4.80 -3.92
CA HIS A 42 -14.69 5.28 -5.28
C HIS A 42 -14.45 6.79 -5.32
N ALA A 43 -13.92 7.28 -6.44
CA ALA A 43 -13.68 8.71 -6.65
C ALA A 43 -14.96 9.56 -6.59
N ASP A 44 -16.12 8.98 -6.90
CA ASP A 44 -17.44 9.62 -6.79
C ASP A 44 -18.04 9.52 -5.36
N SER A 45 -17.23 9.10 -4.38
CA SER A 45 -17.62 8.87 -2.98
C SER A 45 -18.60 7.71 -2.75
N THR A 46 -18.95 6.93 -3.78
CA THR A 46 -19.69 5.69 -3.57
C THR A 46 -18.81 4.64 -2.90
N VAL A 47 -19.43 3.70 -2.17
CA VAL A 47 -18.72 2.64 -1.45
C VAL A 47 -19.08 1.28 -2.04
N LEU A 48 -18.07 0.59 -2.57
CA LEU A 48 -18.16 -0.81 -2.98
C LEU A 48 -17.77 -1.70 -1.81
N ARG A 49 -18.60 -2.70 -1.49
CA ARG A 49 -18.31 -3.71 -0.47
C ARG A 49 -17.81 -4.99 -1.14
N LEU A 50 -16.55 -5.31 -0.93
CA LEU A 50 -15.92 -6.53 -1.43
C LEU A 50 -16.08 -7.66 -0.43
N THR A 51 -16.57 -8.82 -0.88
CA THR A 51 -16.72 -10.03 -0.07
C THR A 51 -15.81 -11.13 -0.57
N PHE A 52 -15.57 -12.15 0.28
CA PHE A 52 -14.88 -13.37 -0.11
C PHE A 52 -15.88 -14.53 -0.21
N PRO A 53 -15.92 -15.26 -1.33
CA PRO A 53 -16.80 -16.41 -1.47
C PRO A 53 -16.44 -17.58 -0.54
N ALA A 54 -15.15 -17.84 -0.33
CA ALA A 54 -14.63 -18.91 0.53
C ALA A 54 -13.16 -18.64 0.91
N ALA A 55 -12.59 -19.50 1.76
CA ALA A 55 -11.15 -19.55 1.99
C ALA A 55 -10.38 -19.77 0.67
N GLY A 56 -9.20 -19.15 0.56
CA GLY A 56 -8.34 -19.18 -0.62
C GLY A 56 -8.67 -18.17 -1.71
N TYR A 57 -9.81 -17.48 -1.61
CA TYR A 57 -10.13 -16.38 -2.54
C TYR A 57 -9.36 -15.11 -2.15
N ALA A 58 -8.97 -14.34 -3.17
CA ALA A 58 -8.20 -13.13 -2.99
C ALA A 58 -8.64 -12.03 -3.97
N TYR A 59 -8.37 -10.78 -3.60
CA TYR A 59 -8.40 -9.65 -4.52
C TYR A 59 -7.13 -8.80 -4.38
N LEU A 60 -6.75 -8.12 -5.46
CA LEU A 60 -5.61 -7.21 -5.53
C LEU A 60 -6.13 -5.76 -5.51
N LEU A 61 -5.60 -4.92 -4.61
CA LEU A 61 -5.94 -3.51 -4.50
C LEU A 61 -4.74 -2.61 -4.83
N GLN A 62 -5.03 -1.41 -5.32
CA GLN A 62 -4.07 -0.30 -5.31
C GLN A 62 -4.04 0.33 -3.90
N GLY A 63 -3.36 -0.34 -2.96
CA GLY A 63 -3.42 -0.07 -1.53
C GLY A 63 -3.13 1.39 -1.16
N SER A 64 -2.06 1.98 -1.71
CA SER A 64 -1.68 3.36 -1.40
C SER A 64 -2.51 4.42 -2.14
N ALA A 65 -3.42 4.03 -3.03
CA ALA A 65 -4.20 4.95 -3.87
C ALA A 65 -5.67 5.04 -3.44
N ILE A 66 -6.24 3.93 -2.97
CA ILE A 66 -7.68 3.78 -2.76
C ILE A 66 -7.99 3.77 -1.26
N ASP A 67 -8.87 4.66 -0.82
CA ASP A 67 -9.39 4.67 0.55
C ASP A 67 -10.27 3.45 0.79
N HIS A 68 -9.96 2.68 1.83
CA HIS A 68 -10.70 1.47 2.18
C HIS A 68 -10.75 1.22 3.68
N ALA A 69 -11.66 0.37 4.10
CA ALA A 69 -11.89 0.01 5.50
C ALA A 69 -12.30 -1.47 5.61
N ALA A 70 -11.96 -2.12 6.72
CA ALA A 70 -12.42 -3.48 7.01
C ALA A 70 -13.67 -3.42 7.89
N LEU A 71 -14.76 -4.05 7.44
CA LEU A 71 -16.02 -4.12 8.20
C LEU A 71 -16.05 -5.34 9.12
N PRO A 72 -16.78 -5.28 10.24
CA PRO A 72 -16.85 -6.37 11.21
C PRO A 72 -17.53 -7.61 10.62
N ALA A 73 -16.91 -8.78 10.81
CA ALA A 73 -17.56 -10.07 10.60
C ALA A 73 -18.48 -10.37 11.80
N ARG A 74 -19.75 -10.72 11.54
CA ARG A 74 -20.78 -10.79 12.60
C ARG A 74 -20.93 -12.19 13.20
N ASN A 75 -20.90 -13.22 12.35
CA ASN A 75 -21.21 -14.61 12.73
C ASN A 75 -20.11 -15.62 12.32
N PHE A 76 -18.93 -15.13 11.99
CA PHE A 76 -17.78 -15.96 11.66
C PHE A 76 -16.48 -15.24 12.00
N GLN A 77 -15.39 -15.99 12.16
CA GLN A 77 -14.06 -15.40 12.32
C GLN A 77 -13.45 -15.13 10.95
N ARG A 78 -13.15 -13.87 10.68
CA ARG A 78 -12.48 -13.45 9.45
C ARG A 78 -10.99 -13.29 9.70
N VAL A 79 -10.21 -14.18 9.11
CA VAL A 79 -8.75 -14.09 9.10
C VAL A 79 -8.29 -13.90 7.67
N THR A 80 -7.54 -12.83 7.43
CA THR A 80 -6.98 -12.50 6.12
C THR A 80 -5.47 -12.39 6.19
N MET A 81 -4.80 -12.85 5.14
CA MET A 81 -3.38 -12.60 4.91
C MET A 81 -3.26 -11.46 3.89
N ILE A 82 -2.44 -10.46 4.18
CA ILE A 82 -2.16 -9.35 3.28
C ILE A 82 -0.70 -9.44 2.84
N THR A 83 -0.48 -9.48 1.53
CA THR A 83 0.87 -9.43 0.94
C THR A 83 1.00 -8.17 0.11
N SER A 84 1.98 -7.34 0.44
CA SER A 84 2.27 -6.09 -0.26
C SER A 84 3.26 -6.29 -1.42
N TYR A 85 3.09 -5.53 -2.49
CA TYR A 85 3.97 -5.53 -3.66
C TYR A 85 4.36 -4.11 -4.06
N VAL A 86 5.57 -4.02 -4.63
CA VAL A 86 6.12 -2.82 -5.26
C VAL A 86 6.52 -3.13 -6.70
N PRO A 87 6.57 -2.14 -7.61
CA PRO A 87 7.08 -2.35 -8.95
C PRO A 87 8.53 -2.89 -8.91
N ALA A 88 8.76 -4.02 -9.59
CA ALA A 88 10.11 -4.56 -9.74
C ALA A 88 11.03 -3.57 -10.46
N GLU A 89 10.51 -2.93 -11.51
CA GLU A 89 11.20 -1.91 -12.29
C GLU A 89 11.44 -0.63 -11.49
N THR A 90 12.71 -0.20 -11.38
CA THR A 90 13.11 0.98 -10.58
C THR A 90 12.83 2.31 -11.25
N SER A 91 12.64 2.32 -12.57
CA SER A 91 12.22 3.53 -13.29
C SER A 91 10.77 3.95 -13.02
N MET A 92 9.94 3.04 -12.50
CA MET A 92 8.57 3.34 -12.11
C MET A 92 8.54 4.04 -10.75
N ALA A 93 7.74 5.11 -10.65
CA ALA A 93 7.47 5.77 -9.38
C ALA A 93 6.76 4.81 -8.41
N GLU A 94 7.21 4.82 -7.16
CA GLU A 94 6.71 3.94 -6.11
C GLU A 94 6.50 4.78 -4.85
N TRP A 95 5.24 4.85 -4.42
CA TRP A 95 4.74 5.81 -3.43
C TRP A 95 4.52 5.18 -2.05
N THR A 96 5.47 4.40 -1.54
CA THR A 96 5.36 3.85 -0.18
C THR A 96 5.24 4.95 0.87
N ASP A 97 4.27 4.83 1.77
CA ASP A 97 4.06 5.78 2.88
C ASP A 97 4.06 5.04 4.23
N LEU A 98 5.04 5.33 5.07
CA LEU A 98 5.26 4.65 6.35
C LEU A 98 4.36 5.15 7.49
N ARG A 99 3.51 6.16 7.27
CA ARG A 99 2.71 6.76 8.35
C ARG A 99 1.80 5.76 9.03
N LEU A 100 1.19 4.87 8.25
CA LEU A 100 0.33 3.82 8.79
C LEU A 100 1.18 2.71 9.42
N ALA A 101 2.17 2.20 8.69
CA ALA A 101 3.09 1.16 9.17
C ALA A 101 3.80 1.51 10.49
N SER A 102 4.14 2.78 10.72
CA SER A 102 4.83 3.24 11.92
C SER A 102 3.97 3.23 13.19
N LEU A 103 2.65 3.00 13.07
CA LEU A 103 1.73 2.87 14.20
C LEU A 103 1.75 1.47 14.82
N TYR A 104 2.18 0.45 14.07
CA TYR A 104 2.11 -0.96 14.50
C TYR A 104 3.40 -1.75 14.28
N SER A 105 4.48 -1.11 13.84
CA SER A 105 5.80 -1.74 13.63
C SER A 105 6.86 -1.06 14.52
N ASP A 106 7.97 -1.76 14.82
CA ASP A 106 9.12 -1.11 15.45
C ASP A 106 9.69 -0.05 14.49
N ARG A 107 9.74 1.20 14.95
CA ARG A 107 10.10 2.34 14.10
C ARG A 107 11.57 2.32 13.66
N ARG A 108 12.46 1.71 14.46
CA ARG A 108 13.89 1.63 14.10
C ARG A 108 14.09 0.59 13.02
N GLU A 109 13.55 -0.62 13.23
CA GLU A 109 13.61 -1.69 12.21
C GLU A 109 12.97 -1.22 10.90
N LEU A 110 11.77 -0.63 10.97
CA LEU A 110 11.08 -0.10 9.81
C LEU A 110 11.90 0.98 9.08
N GLY A 111 12.56 1.86 9.83
CA GLY A 111 13.41 2.93 9.27
C GLY A 111 14.65 2.37 8.58
N ASP A 112 15.34 1.43 9.22
CA ASP A 112 16.55 0.80 8.69
C ASP A 112 16.25 0.01 7.41
N GLU A 113 15.20 -0.82 7.43
CA GLU A 113 14.78 -1.62 6.28
C GLU A 113 14.34 -0.73 5.11
N PHE A 114 13.52 0.28 5.38
CA PHE A 114 13.04 1.21 4.36
C PHE A 114 14.18 2.01 3.74
N LEU A 115 15.07 2.58 4.56
CA LEU A 115 16.22 3.35 4.07
C LEU A 115 17.11 2.49 3.19
N LEU A 116 17.45 1.27 3.63
CA LEU A 116 18.29 0.35 2.86
C LEU A 116 17.65 -0.03 1.53
N TYR A 117 16.35 -0.37 1.55
CA TYR A 117 15.58 -0.68 0.34
C TYR A 117 15.58 0.49 -0.65
N ARG A 118 15.28 1.71 -0.18
CA ARG A 118 15.23 2.90 -1.05
C ARG A 118 16.61 3.33 -1.55
N ALA A 119 17.65 3.21 -0.74
CA ALA A 119 19.03 3.49 -1.15
C ALA A 119 19.48 2.58 -2.29
N ARG A 120 19.17 1.27 -2.23
CA ARG A 120 19.45 0.33 -3.32
C ARG A 120 18.72 0.69 -4.61
N ARG A 121 17.43 1.03 -4.53
CA ARG A 121 16.66 1.46 -5.71
C ARG A 121 17.18 2.77 -6.31
N LEU A 122 17.58 3.73 -5.46
CA LEU A 122 18.20 4.98 -5.91
C LEU A 122 19.52 4.73 -6.65
N GLN A 123 20.35 3.81 -6.14
CA GLN A 123 21.59 3.39 -6.80
C GLN A 123 21.30 2.84 -8.20
N GLU A 124 20.38 1.88 -8.33
CA GLU A 124 20.01 1.29 -9.63
C GLU A 124 19.52 2.33 -10.64
N ARG A 125 18.75 3.33 -10.18
CA ARG A 125 18.28 4.43 -11.04
C ARG A 125 19.41 5.35 -11.48
N LEU A 126 20.35 5.64 -10.58
CA LEU A 126 21.52 6.44 -10.91
C LEU A 126 22.38 5.72 -11.96
N ASP A 127 22.67 4.44 -11.76
CA ASP A 127 23.42 3.62 -12.71
C ASP A 127 22.74 3.60 -14.09
N ARG A 128 21.41 3.45 -14.11
CA ARG A 128 20.61 3.55 -15.34
C ARG A 128 20.74 4.92 -16.00
N ALA A 129 20.61 6.01 -15.24
CA ALA A 129 20.73 7.37 -15.78
C ALA A 129 22.12 7.63 -16.39
N LEU A 130 23.17 7.11 -15.77
CA LEU A 130 24.55 7.17 -16.28
C LEU A 130 24.73 6.35 -17.57
N SER A 131 24.02 5.22 -17.73
CA SER A 131 24.11 4.35 -18.90
C SER A 131 23.36 4.87 -20.13
N VAL A 132 22.24 5.59 -19.93
CA VAL A 132 21.34 6.01 -21.02
C VAL A 132 21.75 7.35 -21.63
N HIS A 133 22.32 8.26 -20.83
CA HIS A 133 22.68 9.60 -21.29
C HIS A 133 24.18 9.71 -21.58
N GLY A 134 24.55 9.40 -22.83
CA GLY A 134 25.84 9.81 -23.38
C GLY A 134 25.98 11.35 -23.41
N CYS A 135 27.22 11.83 -23.38
CA CYS A 135 27.57 13.26 -23.41
C CYS A 135 26.88 14.00 -24.58
N GLY A 136 25.76 14.69 -24.31
CA GLY A 136 25.04 15.49 -25.31
C GLY A 136 23.59 15.85 -24.96
N ASP A 137 22.86 15.02 -24.20
CA ASP A 137 21.46 15.29 -23.81
C ASP A 137 21.36 15.87 -22.39
N VAL A 138 21.66 17.17 -22.27
CA VAL A 138 21.61 17.89 -20.99
C VAL A 138 20.18 17.95 -20.43
N GLU A 139 19.16 18.09 -21.29
CA GLU A 139 17.77 18.15 -20.83
C GLU A 139 17.28 16.81 -20.28
N GLY A 140 17.61 15.70 -20.92
CA GLY A 140 17.32 14.36 -20.43
C GLY A 140 18.01 14.08 -19.10
N ALA A 141 19.30 14.41 -19.00
CA ALA A 141 20.04 14.30 -17.74
C ALA A 141 19.38 15.14 -16.63
N LEU A 142 18.97 16.38 -16.90
CA LEU A 142 18.25 17.22 -15.93
C LEU A 142 16.88 16.62 -15.53
N ARG A 143 16.15 15.99 -16.44
CA ARG A 143 14.89 15.30 -16.11
C ARG A 143 15.12 14.13 -15.16
N GLU A 144 16.13 13.29 -15.41
CA GLU A 144 16.43 12.17 -14.52
C GLU A 144 16.94 12.62 -13.15
N MET A 145 17.79 13.66 -13.11
CA MET A 145 18.24 14.25 -11.83
C MET A 145 17.08 14.82 -11.01
N ARG A 146 16.06 15.41 -11.64
CA ARG A 146 14.85 15.87 -10.94
C ARG A 146 14.07 14.71 -10.33
N LYS A 147 13.92 13.59 -11.06
CA LYS A 147 13.27 12.39 -10.53
C LYS A 147 14.04 11.81 -9.35
N LEU A 148 15.37 11.69 -9.43
CA LEU A 148 16.21 11.24 -8.31
C LEU A 148 16.07 12.15 -7.09
N ARG A 149 15.98 13.46 -7.29
CA ARG A 149 15.71 14.41 -6.19
C ARG A 149 14.35 14.17 -5.54
N GLU A 150 13.30 13.94 -6.32
CA GLU A 150 11.95 13.64 -5.80
C GLU A 150 11.94 12.37 -4.95
N GLU A 151 12.72 11.37 -5.35
CA GLU A 151 12.89 10.13 -4.58
C GLU A 151 13.59 10.37 -3.23
N VAL A 152 14.65 11.18 -3.20
CA VAL A 152 15.32 11.55 -1.94
C VAL A 152 14.35 12.28 -1.00
N LEU A 153 13.59 13.26 -1.53
CA LEU A 153 12.57 13.97 -0.75
C LEU A 153 11.47 13.04 -0.24
N HIS A 154 11.10 12.02 -1.01
CA HIS A 154 10.15 11.01 -0.59
C HIS A 154 10.69 10.15 0.56
N VAL A 155 11.98 9.78 0.52
CA VAL A 155 12.64 9.06 1.61
C VAL A 155 12.69 9.91 2.88
N GLU A 156 13.14 11.16 2.78
CA GLU A 156 13.20 12.09 3.92
C GLU A 156 11.84 12.27 4.60
N ARG A 157 10.78 12.45 3.80
CA ARG A 157 9.40 12.57 4.32
C ARG A 157 8.95 11.31 5.07
N ASN A 158 9.31 10.13 4.58
CA ASN A 158 8.94 8.88 5.24
C ASN A 158 9.71 8.68 6.55
N LEU A 159 11.00 9.00 6.57
CA LEU A 159 11.83 8.89 7.76
C LEU A 159 11.41 9.90 8.85
N SER A 160 10.86 11.06 8.48
CA SER A 160 10.36 12.02 9.47
C SER A 160 9.13 11.52 10.24
N TYR A 161 8.40 10.53 9.73
CA TYR A 161 7.31 9.87 10.48
C TYR A 161 7.83 8.93 11.59
N LEU A 162 9.12 8.61 11.58
CA LEU A 162 9.74 7.66 12.51
C LEU A 162 10.50 8.34 13.66
N GLN A 163 10.68 9.67 13.57
CA GLN A 163 11.26 10.52 14.61
C GLN A 163 10.25 10.78 15.73
#